data_AF-A0AAW1SNK7-F1
#
_entry.id   AF-A0AAW1SNK7-F1
#
_cell.length_a   1.000
_cell.length_b   1.000
_cell.length_c   1.000
_cell.angle_alpha   90.00
_cell.angle_beta   90.00
_cell.angle_gamma   90.00
#
_symmetry.space_group_name_H-M   'P 1'
#
loop_
_entity.id
_entity.type
_entity.pdbx_description
1 polymer ?
#
loop_
_entity_poly.entity_id
_entity_poly.type
_entity_poly.pdbx_seq_one_letter_code
_entity_poly.pdbx_strand_id
1 'polypeptide(L)'
;MFCDLCLPEHEDLYVQRDRLTMVLRLGYDVIATDHLATGRLTPQDRCRLQPLSSEAILAGPGGEQALLVRKALPWAASPAQDLKQLKRLTLSTDDPAAAAQAFAGGASSRAETAGYDLLAVQPLSERLLQQACSSLQVDIVSLDMSHRLPFKLRPKVLAPAVDRGVMFEISYACCLRDDTSRRMLFSNATALARATRGQNVILSSGARTAFELRSPYDVINLATLFGLPERHAKTAISTRCEQLLAAASLRSFHKGVIKIEEVGPAVNLPKLEGSMHKDAASSSSPSCSALGKRKSGRGSAVTANAVAK
;
A
#
# COMPACT_ATOMS: atom_id res chain seq x y z
N MET A 1 -5.86 2.27 -7.73
CA MET A 1 -4.76 3.21 -7.49
C MET A 1 -3.45 2.42 -7.47
N PHE A 2 -2.34 2.99 -7.94
CA PHE A 2 -0.99 2.44 -7.74
C PHE A 2 -0.15 3.35 -6.88
N CYS A 3 0.59 2.77 -5.95
CA CYS A 3 1.38 3.52 -4.98
C CYS A 3 2.86 3.10 -5.00
N ASP A 4 3.76 4.06 -4.82
CA ASP A 4 5.17 3.81 -4.49
C ASP A 4 5.52 4.48 -3.17
N LEU A 5 5.65 3.69 -2.10
CA LEU A 5 5.72 4.20 -0.73
C LEU A 5 7.17 4.39 -0.21
N CYS A 6 8.18 4.32 -1.08
CA CYS A 6 9.58 4.52 -0.67
C CYS A 6 10.39 5.19 -1.78
N LEU A 7 10.35 6.52 -1.82
CA LEU A 7 11.27 7.31 -2.63
C LEU A 7 12.21 8.06 -1.68
N PRO A 8 13.50 7.68 -1.57
CA PRO A 8 14.42 8.33 -0.65
C PRO A 8 14.51 9.84 -0.89
N GLU A 9 14.46 10.63 0.18
CA GLU A 9 14.72 12.07 0.14
C GLU A 9 16.06 12.36 -0.54
N HIS A 10 16.12 13.45 -1.31
CA HIS A 10 17.33 13.87 -1.99
C HIS A 10 17.43 15.40 -1.92
N GLU A 11 18.63 15.89 -1.62
CA GLU A 11 18.89 17.33 -1.43
C GLU A 11 18.75 18.09 -2.75
N ASP A 12 19.21 17.50 -3.85
CA ASP A 12 19.06 18.08 -5.18
C ASP A 12 17.60 17.99 -5.67
N LEU A 13 16.96 19.15 -5.76
CA LEU A 13 15.61 19.32 -6.29
C LEU A 13 15.49 18.87 -7.75
N TYR A 14 16.57 18.93 -8.54
CA TYR A 14 16.55 18.46 -9.92
C TYR A 14 16.32 16.95 -9.96
N VAL A 15 17.07 16.19 -9.17
CA VAL A 15 16.92 14.72 -9.06
C VAL A 15 15.56 14.35 -8.48
N GLN A 16 15.09 15.08 -7.46
CA GLN A 16 13.77 14.87 -6.88
C GLN A 16 12.67 15.07 -7.94
N ARG A 17 12.75 16.16 -8.70
CA ARG A 17 11.81 16.50 -9.77
C ARG A 17 11.82 15.46 -10.89
N ASP A 18 13.00 15.05 -11.35
CA ASP A 18 13.15 14.05 -12.41
C ASP A 18 12.51 12.71 -12.00
N ARG A 19 12.71 12.29 -10.75
CA ARG A 19 12.04 11.10 -10.19
C ARG A 19 10.51 11.26 -10.16
N LEU A 20 9.99 12.39 -9.71
CA LEU A 20 8.54 12.64 -9.69
C LEU A 20 7.94 12.71 -11.10
N THR A 21 8.64 13.30 -12.07
CA THR A 21 8.24 13.30 -13.48
C THR A 21 8.18 11.88 -14.03
N MET A 22 9.15 11.03 -13.71
CA MET A 22 9.14 9.63 -14.11
C MET A 22 8.00 8.84 -13.44
N VAL A 23 7.77 9.03 -12.15
CA VAL A 23 6.63 8.46 -11.42
C VAL A 23 5.31 8.82 -12.10
N LEU A 24 5.13 10.10 -12.44
CA LEU A 24 3.96 10.61 -13.14
C LEU A 24 3.80 9.89 -14.49
N ARG A 25 4.88 9.81 -15.27
CA ARG A 25 4.94 9.14 -16.57
C ARG A 25 4.57 7.66 -16.51
N LEU A 26 4.95 6.96 -15.44
CA LEU A 26 4.68 5.53 -15.25
C LEU A 26 3.25 5.24 -14.76
N GLY A 27 2.52 6.28 -14.33
CA GLY A 27 1.12 6.17 -13.91
C GLY A 27 0.92 5.80 -12.44
N TYR A 28 1.86 6.19 -11.56
CA TYR A 28 1.66 6.09 -10.11
C TYR A 28 0.80 7.23 -9.57
N ASP A 29 -0.12 6.94 -8.66
CA ASP A 29 -1.07 7.93 -8.13
C ASP A 29 -0.62 8.51 -6.79
N VAL A 30 0.05 7.69 -5.98
CA VAL A 30 0.54 8.07 -4.66
C VAL A 30 2.01 7.75 -4.56
N ILE A 31 2.79 8.71 -4.06
CA ILE A 31 4.17 8.48 -3.66
C ILE A 31 4.40 8.87 -2.22
N ALA A 32 5.37 8.23 -1.56
CA ALA A 32 5.87 8.68 -0.28
C ALA A 32 7.37 8.97 -0.37
N THR A 33 7.74 10.20 -0.03
CA THR A 33 9.15 10.58 0.13
C THR A 33 9.62 10.12 1.50
N ASP A 34 10.69 9.31 1.53
CA ASP A 34 11.22 8.66 2.72
C ASP A 34 12.39 9.44 3.31
N HIS A 35 12.26 9.80 4.58
CA HIS A 35 13.34 10.32 5.40
C HIS A 35 13.90 9.18 6.26
N LEU A 36 15.18 8.82 6.02
CA LEU A 36 15.85 7.73 6.73
C LEU A 36 16.62 8.29 7.94
N ALA A 37 16.17 7.94 9.14
CA ALA A 37 16.86 8.24 10.39
C ALA A 37 17.58 6.98 10.93
N THR A 38 18.75 7.15 11.54
CA THR A 38 19.55 6.03 12.08
C THR A 38 19.74 6.14 13.59
N GLY A 39 19.64 5.02 14.30
CA GLY A 39 19.88 4.96 15.74
C GLY A 39 18.69 5.47 16.55
N ARG A 40 18.80 6.67 17.12
CA ARG A 40 17.75 7.31 17.94
C ARG A 40 17.24 8.55 17.22
N LEU A 41 15.93 8.77 17.25
CA LEU A 41 15.35 9.99 16.73
C LEU A 41 15.81 11.19 17.57
N THR A 42 16.21 12.23 16.86
CA THR A 42 16.64 13.51 17.37
C THR A 42 15.72 14.62 16.84
N PRO A 43 15.79 15.85 17.39
CA PRO A 43 15.04 16.98 16.83
C PRO A 43 15.39 17.32 15.37
N GLN A 44 16.50 16.79 14.83
CA GLN A 44 16.88 16.97 13.43
C GLN A 44 15.98 16.16 12.49
N ASP A 45 15.47 15.01 12.96
CA ASP A 45 14.64 14.07 12.18
C ASP A 45 13.17 14.52 12.07
N ARG A 46 12.83 15.69 12.63
CA ARG A 46 11.50 16.30 12.48
C ARG A 46 11.19 16.54 11.00
N CYS A 47 9.93 16.35 10.64
CA CYS A 47 9.51 16.42 9.25
C CYS A 47 9.79 17.79 8.62
N ARG A 48 10.70 17.82 7.63
CA ARG A 48 11.04 18.99 6.79
C ARG A 48 10.64 18.83 5.33
N LEU A 49 10.16 17.64 4.97
CA LEU A 49 9.77 17.29 3.60
C LEU A 49 8.68 18.24 3.10
N GLN A 50 8.91 18.84 1.93
CA GLN A 50 7.95 19.68 1.22
C GLN A 50 7.55 19.01 -0.10
N PRO A 51 6.28 18.68 -0.31
CA PRO A 51 5.78 18.23 -1.60
C PRO A 51 6.04 19.26 -2.70
N LEU A 52 6.41 18.80 -3.90
CA LEU A 52 6.50 19.71 -5.05
C LEU A 52 5.11 20.00 -5.61
N SER A 53 4.87 21.24 -6.05
CA SER A 53 3.61 21.56 -6.75
C SER A 53 3.53 20.86 -8.10
N SER A 54 2.32 20.59 -8.59
CA SER A 54 2.11 20.01 -9.93
C SER A 54 2.81 20.84 -11.01
N GLU A 55 2.76 22.18 -10.91
CA GLU A 55 3.47 23.09 -11.82
C GLU A 55 4.99 22.90 -11.78
N ALA A 56 5.56 22.77 -10.57
CA ALA A 56 6.98 22.52 -10.40
C ALA A 56 7.38 21.17 -11.00
N ILE A 57 6.57 20.12 -10.88
CA ILE A 57 6.86 18.83 -11.55
C ILE A 57 6.80 19.00 -13.07
N LEU A 58 5.75 19.62 -13.60
CA LEU A 58 5.50 19.73 -15.04
C LEU A 58 6.50 20.62 -15.78
N ALA A 59 7.01 21.68 -15.16
CA ALA A 59 8.02 22.53 -15.79
C ALA A 59 9.40 21.82 -15.91
N GLY A 60 9.51 20.55 -15.50
CA GLY A 60 10.74 19.77 -15.56
C GLY A 60 11.01 19.23 -16.94
N PRO A 61 12.24 18.75 -17.20
CA PRO A 61 12.55 18.09 -18.46
C PRO A 61 11.61 16.91 -18.66
N GLY A 62 10.78 16.94 -19.70
CA GLY A 62 9.84 15.86 -19.99
C GLY A 62 8.52 15.90 -19.20
N GLY A 63 8.25 16.92 -18.39
CA GLY A 63 7.08 16.96 -17.49
C GLY A 63 5.73 16.97 -18.22
N GLU A 64 5.57 17.85 -19.22
CA GLU A 64 4.36 17.89 -20.05
C GLU A 64 4.15 16.59 -20.83
N GLN A 65 5.23 16.03 -21.38
CA GLN A 65 5.17 14.74 -22.08
C GLN A 65 4.82 13.60 -21.12
N ALA A 66 5.34 13.62 -19.88
CA ALA A 66 5.00 12.63 -18.86
C ALA A 66 3.50 12.66 -18.52
N LEU A 67 2.91 13.85 -18.40
CA LEU A 67 1.47 14.00 -18.18
C LEU A 67 0.64 13.51 -19.37
N LEU A 68 1.07 13.80 -20.60
CA LEU A 68 0.42 13.30 -21.80
C LEU A 68 0.45 11.76 -21.84
N VAL A 69 1.62 11.16 -21.58
CA VAL A 69 1.77 9.69 -21.53
C VAL A 69 0.86 9.13 -20.44
N ARG A 70 0.85 9.69 -19.24
CA ARG A 70 -0.02 9.27 -18.13
C ARG A 70 -1.49 9.22 -18.55
N LYS A 71 -1.98 10.26 -19.23
CA LYS A 71 -3.37 10.34 -19.72
C LYS A 71 -3.72 9.26 -20.74
N ALA A 72 -2.72 8.72 -21.44
CA ALA A 72 -2.88 7.65 -22.41
C ALA A 72 -2.74 6.23 -21.81
N LEU A 73 -2.30 6.09 -20.55
CA LEU A 73 -2.13 4.78 -19.93
C LEU A 73 -3.50 4.16 -19.56
N PRO A 74 -3.76 2.89 -19.94
CA PRO A 74 -5.04 2.24 -19.66
C PRO A 74 -5.30 1.95 -18.17
N TRP A 75 -4.28 2.12 -17.33
CA TRP A 75 -4.32 1.83 -15.89
C TRP A 75 -4.08 3.04 -14.99
N ALA A 76 -3.80 4.21 -15.56
CA ALA A 76 -3.72 5.42 -14.77
C ALA A 76 -5.07 5.68 -14.11
N ALA A 77 -5.09 6.08 -12.84
CA ALA A 77 -6.30 6.59 -12.22
C ALA A 77 -6.76 7.87 -12.95
N SER A 78 -7.97 8.33 -12.63
CA SER A 78 -8.64 9.46 -13.29
C SER A 78 -7.67 10.58 -13.70
N PRO A 79 -7.70 11.06 -14.95
CA PRO A 79 -6.75 12.05 -15.49
C PRO A 79 -6.81 13.41 -14.77
N ALA A 80 -7.80 13.61 -13.91
CA ALA A 80 -8.00 14.80 -13.09
C ALA A 80 -7.32 14.74 -11.71
N GLN A 81 -6.75 13.59 -11.31
CA GLN A 81 -6.08 13.49 -10.01
C GLN A 81 -4.61 13.92 -10.10
N ASP A 82 -4.26 14.92 -9.29
CA ASP A 82 -2.87 15.28 -9.00
C ASP A 82 -2.13 14.13 -8.31
N LEU A 83 -0.81 14.07 -8.52
CA LEU A 83 0.07 13.12 -7.85
C LEU A 83 0.07 13.38 -6.33
N LYS A 84 -0.46 12.45 -5.54
CA LYS A 84 -0.48 12.58 -4.08
C LYS A 84 0.89 12.27 -3.51
N GLN A 85 1.51 13.25 -2.85
CA GLN A 85 2.82 13.10 -2.23
C GLN A 85 2.66 13.03 -0.71
N LEU A 86 3.17 11.94 -0.13
CA LEU A 86 3.15 11.66 1.30
C LEU A 86 4.55 11.77 1.88
N LYS A 87 4.60 11.97 3.20
CA LYS A 87 5.84 12.09 3.96
C LYS A 87 6.01 10.83 4.80
N ARG A 88 7.13 10.13 4.62
CA ARG A 88 7.44 8.90 5.35
C ARG A 88 8.71 9.09 6.18
N LEU A 89 8.70 8.52 7.38
CA LEU A 89 9.87 8.37 8.24
C LEU A 89 10.23 6.89 8.35
N THR A 90 11.47 6.52 8.05
CA THR A 90 12.02 5.18 8.33
C THR A 90 13.10 5.27 9.39
N LEU A 91 12.93 4.57 10.53
CA LEU A 91 13.96 4.44 11.56
C LEU A 91 14.74 3.14 11.40
N SER A 92 16.02 3.24 11.06
CA SER A 92 16.96 2.12 11.03
C SER A 92 17.75 2.04 12.34
N THR A 93 17.56 0.97 13.11
CA THR A 93 18.19 0.82 14.43
C THR A 93 18.33 -0.66 14.80
N ASP A 94 19.26 -0.96 15.70
CA ASP A 94 19.41 -2.27 16.33
C ASP A 94 18.85 -2.28 17.76
N ASP A 95 18.65 -1.10 18.37
CA ASP A 95 18.24 -0.87 19.75
C ASP A 95 16.70 -0.88 19.93
N PRO A 96 16.14 -1.90 20.61
CA PRO A 96 14.72 -1.99 21.00
C PRO A 96 14.19 -0.77 21.75
N ALA A 97 15.03 -0.16 22.61
CA ALA A 97 14.64 0.96 23.45
C ALA A 97 14.52 2.25 22.62
N ALA A 98 15.44 2.46 21.68
CA ALA A 98 15.37 3.57 20.73
C ALA A 98 14.08 3.53 19.91
N ALA A 99 13.73 2.36 19.37
CA ALA A 99 12.50 2.18 18.61
C ALA A 99 11.24 2.36 19.48
N ALA A 100 11.22 1.82 20.70
CA ALA A 100 10.14 2.07 21.65
C ALA A 100 9.96 3.56 21.92
N GLN A 101 11.06 4.27 22.20
CA GLN A 101 11.01 5.71 22.45
C GLN A 101 10.50 6.48 21.23
N ALA A 102 10.76 6.01 20.00
CA ALA A 102 10.28 6.64 18.76
C ALA A 102 8.79 6.38 18.49
N PHE A 103 8.27 5.19 18.82
CA PHE A 103 6.95 4.74 18.35
C PHE A 103 5.98 4.24 19.43
N ALA A 104 6.31 4.30 20.73
CA ALA A 104 5.44 3.80 21.80
C ALA A 104 4.27 4.73 22.17
N GLY A 105 4.04 5.82 21.42
CA GLY A 105 2.85 6.67 21.57
C GLY A 105 2.88 7.64 22.76
N GLY A 106 4.06 7.90 23.35
CA GLY A 106 4.25 8.92 24.38
C GLY A 106 4.31 10.34 23.81
N ALA A 107 4.12 11.37 24.65
CA ALA A 107 4.15 12.77 24.21
C ALA A 107 5.50 13.16 23.56
N SER A 108 6.62 12.67 24.10
CA SER A 108 7.95 12.90 23.53
C SER A 108 8.12 12.21 22.17
N SER A 109 7.66 10.96 22.01
CA SER A 109 7.78 10.21 20.75
C SER A 109 7.00 10.84 19.59
N ARG A 110 5.96 11.62 19.92
CA ARG A 110 5.09 12.28 18.95
C ARG A 110 5.71 13.54 18.35
N ALA A 111 6.74 14.12 18.98
CA ALA A 111 7.32 15.37 18.51
C ALA A 111 8.16 15.19 17.25
N GLU A 112 8.99 14.15 17.18
CA GLU A 112 9.84 13.84 16.03
C GLU A 112 9.06 13.18 14.90
N THR A 113 8.05 12.37 15.24
CA THR A 113 7.18 11.71 14.26
C THR A 113 6.04 12.61 13.77
N ALA A 114 5.83 13.78 14.37
CA ALA A 114 4.84 14.75 13.93
C ALA A 114 5.13 15.23 12.50
N GLY A 115 4.08 15.29 11.68
CA GLY A 115 4.15 15.76 10.30
C GLY A 115 4.46 14.67 9.27
N TYR A 116 4.80 13.45 9.69
CA TYR A 116 4.90 12.30 8.80
C TYR A 116 3.54 11.59 8.66
N ASP A 117 3.20 11.25 7.42
CA ASP A 117 2.00 10.47 7.10
C ASP A 117 2.21 8.99 7.38
N LEU A 118 3.41 8.47 7.09
CA LEU A 118 3.76 7.05 7.24
C LEU A 118 4.95 6.85 8.18
N LEU A 119 4.87 5.84 9.04
CA LEU A 119 5.95 5.46 9.95
C LEU A 119 6.43 4.04 9.64
N ALA A 120 7.73 3.93 9.40
CA ALA A 120 8.41 2.69 9.09
C ALA A 120 9.58 2.44 10.06
N VAL A 121 9.87 1.16 10.30
CA VAL A 121 11.06 0.73 11.01
C VAL A 121 11.85 -0.24 10.14
N GLN A 122 13.17 -0.07 10.12
CA GLN A 122 14.12 -0.99 9.51
C GLN A 122 14.91 -1.72 10.60
N PRO A 123 14.48 -2.92 11.02
CA PRO A 123 15.11 -3.62 12.13
C PRO A 123 16.46 -4.21 11.73
N LEU A 124 17.49 -3.99 12.54
CA LEU A 124 18.82 -4.59 12.38
C LEU A 124 19.09 -5.77 13.32
N SER A 125 18.16 -6.08 14.24
CA SER A 125 18.28 -7.19 15.19
C SER A 125 16.99 -8.02 15.27
N GLU A 126 17.11 -9.32 15.60
CA GLU A 126 15.95 -10.21 15.76
C GLU A 126 15.00 -9.74 16.87
N ARG A 127 15.57 -9.19 17.96
CA ARG A 127 14.82 -8.64 19.08
C ARG A 127 13.94 -7.47 18.64
N LEU A 128 14.51 -6.56 17.84
CA LEU A 128 13.76 -5.42 17.32
C LEU A 128 12.70 -5.85 16.30
N LEU A 129 12.99 -6.82 15.43
CA LEU A 129 11.97 -7.39 14.53
C LEU A 129 10.77 -7.93 15.32
N GLN A 130 11.02 -8.68 16.39
CA GLN A 130 9.96 -9.23 17.24
C GLN A 130 9.13 -8.11 17.90
N GLN A 131 9.78 -7.06 18.40
CA GLN A 131 9.09 -5.91 18.99
C GLN A 131 8.27 -5.13 17.95
N ALA A 132 8.83 -4.90 16.75
CA ALA A 132 8.14 -4.27 15.64
C ALA A 132 6.83 -5.00 15.30
N CYS A 133 6.91 -6.33 15.22
CA CYS A 133 5.75 -7.17 14.95
C CYS A 133 4.73 -7.20 16.10
N SER A 134 5.18 -7.08 17.36
CA SER A 134 4.32 -7.31 18.53
C SER A 134 3.67 -6.05 19.10
N SER A 135 4.43 -4.98 19.35
CA SER A 135 3.97 -3.85 20.17
C SER A 135 4.20 -2.47 19.55
N LEU A 136 5.13 -2.34 18.60
CA LEU A 136 5.53 -1.04 18.05
C LEU A 136 4.41 -0.44 17.17
N GLN A 137 4.07 0.84 17.35
CA GLN A 137 3.04 1.52 16.54
C GLN A 137 3.64 2.05 15.22
N VAL A 138 3.99 1.11 14.33
CA VAL A 138 4.51 1.40 12.99
C VAL A 138 3.54 0.87 11.94
N ASP A 139 3.52 1.52 10.78
CA ASP A 139 2.70 1.12 9.64
C ASP A 139 3.44 0.10 8.76
N ILE A 140 4.78 0.28 8.64
CA ILE A 140 5.64 -0.51 7.74
C ILE A 140 6.84 -1.09 8.52
N VAL A 141 7.15 -2.36 8.26
CA VAL A 141 8.45 -2.96 8.58
C VAL A 141 9.22 -3.09 7.26
N SER A 142 10.21 -2.23 7.07
CA SER A 142 11.08 -2.24 5.91
C SER A 142 12.27 -3.15 6.18
N LEU A 143 12.57 -4.04 5.23
CA LEU A 143 13.71 -4.96 5.35
C LEU A 143 14.74 -4.59 4.29
N ASP A 144 15.99 -4.42 4.71
CA ASP A 144 17.08 -4.26 3.76
C ASP A 144 17.40 -5.59 3.07
N MET A 145 16.82 -5.74 1.88
CA MET A 145 16.94 -6.96 1.08
C MET A 145 18.26 -7.03 0.30
N SER A 146 19.08 -5.96 0.29
CA SER A 146 20.33 -5.90 -0.47
C SER A 146 21.44 -6.79 0.11
N HIS A 147 21.36 -7.10 1.39
CA HIS A 147 22.36 -7.91 2.09
C HIS A 147 21.74 -9.09 2.81
N ARG A 148 22.58 -9.98 3.35
CA ARG A 148 22.10 -11.09 4.16
C ARG A 148 21.49 -10.55 5.44
N LEU A 149 20.21 -10.83 5.68
CA LEU A 149 19.52 -10.40 6.89
C LEU A 149 20.20 -10.98 8.15
N PRO A 150 20.35 -10.19 9.22
CA PRO A 150 20.97 -10.64 10.46
C PRO A 150 20.10 -11.61 11.27
N PHE A 151 18.86 -11.86 10.83
CA PHE A 151 17.89 -12.73 11.46
C PHE A 151 17.16 -13.61 10.43
N LYS A 152 16.53 -14.67 10.91
CA LYS A 152 15.69 -15.56 10.08
C LYS A 152 14.24 -15.11 10.14
N LEU A 153 13.61 -14.97 8.97
CA LEU A 153 12.18 -14.69 8.85
C LEU A 153 11.37 -15.94 9.20
N ARG A 154 10.77 -15.98 10.39
CA ARG A 154 9.96 -17.10 10.88
C ARG A 154 8.49 -16.70 10.95
N PRO A 155 7.54 -17.55 10.47
CA PRO A 155 6.11 -17.26 10.57
C PRO A 155 5.66 -16.89 11.99
N LYS A 156 6.19 -17.55 13.02
CA LYS A 156 5.86 -17.26 14.43
C LYS A 156 6.17 -15.82 14.87
N VAL A 157 7.20 -15.21 14.28
CA VAL A 157 7.61 -13.83 14.61
C VAL A 157 6.80 -12.82 13.80
N LEU A 158 6.48 -13.13 12.55
CA LEU A 158 5.80 -12.21 11.64
C LEU A 158 4.27 -12.23 11.76
N ALA A 159 3.66 -13.34 12.16
CA ALA A 159 2.21 -13.50 12.25
C ALA A 159 1.52 -12.41 13.10
N PRO A 160 2.05 -12.01 14.28
CA PRO A 160 1.46 -10.90 15.04
C PRO A 160 1.39 -9.58 14.27
N ALA A 161 2.38 -9.30 13.41
CA ALA A 161 2.37 -8.10 12.57
C ALA A 161 1.28 -8.19 11.50
N VAL A 162 1.09 -9.38 10.92
CA VAL A 162 0.05 -9.64 9.93
C VAL A 162 -1.34 -9.43 10.54
N ASP A 163 -1.58 -9.98 11.74
CA ASP A 163 -2.85 -9.86 12.46
C ASP A 163 -3.16 -8.41 12.85
N ARG A 164 -2.12 -7.61 13.15
CA ARG A 164 -2.23 -6.18 13.46
C ARG A 164 -2.39 -5.28 12.23
N GLY A 165 -2.23 -5.82 11.02
CA GLY A 165 -2.30 -5.04 9.79
C GLY A 165 -1.01 -4.26 9.46
N VAL A 166 0.11 -4.57 10.09
CA VAL A 166 1.42 -3.98 9.75
C VAL A 166 1.91 -4.58 8.43
N MET A 167 2.43 -3.75 7.53
CA MET A 167 2.91 -4.18 6.22
C MET A 167 4.41 -4.43 6.22
N PHE A 168 4.86 -5.49 5.55
CA PHE A 168 6.25 -5.76 5.25
C PHE A 168 6.59 -5.21 3.87
N GLU A 169 7.66 -4.45 3.78
CA GLU A 169 8.08 -3.83 2.53
C GLU A 169 9.25 -4.57 1.87
N ILE A 170 9.16 -4.71 0.55
CA ILE A 170 10.26 -5.12 -0.32
C ILE A 170 10.60 -3.93 -1.24
N SER A 171 11.77 -3.33 -1.03
CA SER A 171 12.32 -2.33 -1.95
C SER A 171 13.08 -3.02 -3.08
N TYR A 172 12.69 -2.79 -4.34
CA TYR A 172 13.26 -3.53 -5.46
C TYR A 172 14.49 -2.87 -6.12
N ALA A 173 14.75 -1.57 -5.92
CA ALA A 173 15.82 -0.89 -6.67
C ALA A 173 17.22 -1.49 -6.44
N CYS A 174 17.49 -2.10 -5.28
CA CYS A 174 18.78 -2.76 -5.04
C CYS A 174 19.04 -3.94 -6.00
N CYS A 175 17.99 -4.58 -6.54
CA CYS A 175 18.11 -5.62 -7.56
C CYS A 175 18.68 -5.10 -8.90
N LEU A 176 18.53 -3.80 -9.17
CA LEU A 176 18.94 -3.17 -10.42
C LEU A 176 20.40 -2.69 -10.40
N ARG A 177 20.97 -2.50 -9.21
CA ARG A 177 22.30 -1.88 -9.02
C ARG A 177 23.44 -2.88 -9.13
N ASP A 178 23.34 -4.02 -8.45
CA ASP A 178 24.42 -5.00 -8.39
C ASP A 178 23.92 -6.45 -8.28
N ASP A 179 24.70 -7.38 -8.85
CA ASP A 179 24.33 -8.81 -8.93
C ASP A 179 24.36 -9.52 -7.57
N THR A 180 25.13 -9.01 -6.61
CA THR A 180 25.17 -9.52 -5.25
C THR A 180 23.88 -9.21 -4.50
N SER A 181 23.44 -7.96 -4.50
CA SER A 181 22.18 -7.49 -3.94
C SER A 181 20.99 -8.13 -4.64
N ARG A 182 21.06 -8.33 -5.96
CA ARG A 182 20.03 -9.08 -6.69
C ARG A 182 19.84 -10.48 -6.10
N ARG A 183 20.92 -11.26 -5.94
CA ARG A 183 20.84 -12.62 -5.37
C ARG A 183 20.31 -12.60 -3.93
N MET A 184 20.76 -11.65 -3.12
CA MET A 184 20.28 -11.49 -1.74
C MET A 184 18.81 -11.12 -1.69
N LEU A 185 18.36 -10.18 -2.52
CA LEU A 185 16.98 -9.76 -2.59
C LEU A 185 16.06 -10.92 -2.94
N PHE A 186 16.39 -11.70 -3.97
CA PHE A 186 15.57 -12.86 -4.34
C PHE A 186 15.48 -13.89 -3.21
N SER A 187 16.60 -14.18 -2.55
CA SER A 187 16.65 -15.11 -1.40
C SER A 187 15.79 -14.62 -0.23
N ASN A 188 16.00 -13.36 0.18
CA ASN A 188 15.30 -12.76 1.32
C ASN A 188 13.81 -12.55 1.04
N ALA A 189 13.46 -12.07 -0.15
CA ALA A 189 12.07 -11.85 -0.56
C ALA A 189 11.29 -13.17 -0.65
N THR A 190 11.91 -14.23 -1.19
CA THR A 190 11.29 -15.58 -1.18
C THR A 190 11.07 -16.09 0.24
N ALA A 191 12.03 -15.83 1.15
CA ALA A 191 11.88 -16.19 2.56
C ALA A 191 10.75 -15.41 3.23
N LEU A 192 10.62 -14.11 2.96
CA LEU A 192 9.53 -13.27 3.45
C LEU A 192 8.17 -13.75 2.91
N ALA A 193 8.05 -13.92 1.60
CA ALA A 193 6.82 -14.38 0.94
C ALA A 193 6.35 -15.73 1.50
N ARG A 194 7.28 -16.66 1.76
CA ARG A 194 6.97 -17.93 2.42
C ARG A 194 6.53 -17.73 3.87
N ALA A 195 7.22 -16.88 4.62
CA ALA A 195 6.96 -16.66 6.05
C ALA A 195 5.61 -15.97 6.30
N THR A 196 5.20 -15.05 5.42
CA THR A 196 3.92 -14.32 5.50
C THR A 196 2.81 -14.97 4.66
N ARG A 197 3.09 -16.06 3.94
CA ARG A 197 2.19 -16.65 2.92
C ARG A 197 1.74 -15.62 1.87
N GLY A 198 2.61 -14.64 1.61
CA GLY A 198 2.38 -13.51 0.73
C GLY A 198 1.38 -12.49 1.26
N GLN A 199 0.93 -12.56 2.52
CA GLN A 199 0.04 -11.57 3.16
C GLN A 199 0.84 -10.35 3.65
N ASN A 200 0.18 -9.19 3.70
CA ASN A 200 0.71 -7.91 4.18
C ASN A 200 2.11 -7.56 3.63
N VAL A 201 2.38 -7.91 2.37
CA VAL A 201 3.60 -7.49 1.67
C VAL A 201 3.25 -6.35 0.72
N ILE A 202 4.04 -5.29 0.76
CA ILE A 202 4.02 -4.17 -0.20
C ILE A 202 5.34 -4.13 -0.98
N LEU A 203 5.29 -3.59 -2.20
CA LEU A 203 6.49 -3.30 -2.99
C LEU A 203 6.66 -1.80 -3.14
N SER A 204 7.91 -1.36 -3.10
CA SER A 204 8.29 0.03 -3.32
C SER A 204 9.59 0.09 -4.11
N SER A 205 9.88 1.25 -4.69
CA SER A 205 11.08 1.38 -5.53
C SER A 205 12.35 1.48 -4.72
N GLY A 206 12.43 2.36 -3.71
CA GLY A 206 13.71 2.75 -3.10
C GLY A 206 14.67 3.40 -4.11
N ALA A 207 14.11 4.02 -5.16
CA ALA A 207 14.85 4.50 -6.31
C ALA A 207 15.66 5.78 -5.98
N ARG A 208 16.97 5.72 -6.21
CA ARG A 208 17.89 6.86 -6.09
C ARG A 208 17.87 7.73 -7.35
N THR A 209 17.53 7.15 -8.50
CA THR A 209 17.47 7.84 -9.80
C THR A 209 16.17 7.50 -10.53
N ALA A 210 15.77 8.34 -11.48
CA ALA A 210 14.56 8.10 -12.27
C ALA A 210 14.63 6.77 -13.07
N PHE A 211 15.83 6.36 -13.49
CA PHE A 211 16.05 5.13 -14.26
C PHE A 211 15.84 3.83 -13.47
N GLU A 212 15.77 3.90 -12.14
CA GLU A 212 15.47 2.75 -11.28
C GLU A 212 13.97 2.52 -11.11
N LEU A 213 13.12 3.48 -11.50
CA LEU A 213 11.66 3.35 -11.44
C LEU A 213 11.16 2.40 -12.53
N ARG A 214 10.12 1.64 -12.22
CA ARG A 214 9.50 0.65 -13.13
C ARG A 214 8.00 0.85 -13.15
N SER A 215 7.35 0.49 -14.26
CA SER A 215 5.91 0.62 -14.37
C SER A 215 5.21 -0.29 -13.33
N PRO A 216 4.00 0.05 -12.85
CA PRO A 216 3.31 -0.78 -11.88
C PRO A 216 3.18 -2.24 -12.30
N TYR A 217 2.93 -2.50 -13.59
CA TYR A 217 2.82 -3.86 -14.13
C TYR A 217 4.16 -4.61 -14.16
N ASP A 218 5.27 -3.92 -14.43
CA ASP A 218 6.60 -4.52 -14.31
C ASP A 218 6.91 -4.90 -12.87
N VAL A 219 6.52 -4.05 -11.91
CA VAL A 219 6.69 -4.34 -10.47
C VAL A 219 5.82 -5.52 -10.05
N ILE A 220 4.61 -5.66 -10.59
CA ILE A 220 3.75 -6.84 -10.38
C ILE A 220 4.44 -8.11 -10.90
N ASN A 221 5.07 -8.04 -12.07
CA ASN A 221 5.83 -9.17 -12.61
C ASN A 221 7.08 -9.48 -11.77
N LEU A 222 7.78 -8.47 -11.25
CA LEU A 222 8.89 -8.69 -10.30
C LEU A 222 8.41 -9.35 -9.01
N ALA A 223 7.24 -8.95 -8.51
CA ALA A 223 6.65 -9.52 -7.30
C ALA A 223 6.38 -11.03 -7.43
N THR A 224 5.95 -11.50 -8.61
CA THR A 224 5.77 -12.95 -8.84
C THR A 224 7.11 -13.69 -8.85
N LEU A 225 8.17 -13.08 -9.39
CA LEU A 225 9.53 -13.62 -9.35
C LEU A 225 10.10 -13.70 -7.92
N PHE A 226 9.64 -12.84 -7.00
CA PHE A 226 9.98 -12.90 -5.58
C PHE A 226 9.23 -14.00 -4.80
N GLY A 227 8.40 -14.79 -5.48
CA GLY A 227 7.63 -15.88 -4.89
C GLY A 227 6.30 -15.45 -4.28
N LEU A 228 5.82 -14.24 -4.55
CA LEU A 228 4.44 -13.87 -4.23
C LEU A 228 3.49 -14.52 -5.24
N PRO A 229 2.37 -15.13 -4.79
CA PRO A 229 1.37 -15.61 -5.73
C PRO A 229 0.74 -14.43 -6.47
N GLU A 230 0.34 -14.65 -7.72
CA GLU A 230 -0.20 -13.60 -8.62
C GLU A 230 -1.31 -12.76 -7.96
N ARG A 231 -2.23 -13.42 -7.24
CA ARG A 231 -3.30 -12.77 -6.48
C ARG A 231 -2.79 -11.75 -5.46
N HIS A 232 -1.59 -11.93 -4.92
CA HIS A 232 -0.98 -11.03 -3.95
C HIS A 232 -0.05 -10.01 -4.61
N ALA A 233 0.60 -10.37 -5.73
CA ALA A 233 1.49 -9.50 -6.48
C ALA A 233 0.80 -8.18 -6.88
N LYS A 234 -0.39 -8.24 -7.51
CA LYS A 234 -1.14 -7.02 -7.87
C LYS A 234 -1.58 -6.22 -6.64
N THR A 235 -2.06 -6.90 -5.60
CA THR A 235 -2.54 -6.23 -4.38
C THR A 235 -1.43 -5.52 -3.61
N ALA A 236 -0.17 -5.95 -3.76
CA ALA A 236 0.96 -5.44 -3.02
C ALA A 236 1.34 -3.99 -3.40
N ILE A 237 0.94 -3.52 -4.58
CA ILE A 237 1.17 -2.14 -5.05
C ILE A 237 -0.13 -1.32 -5.18
N SER A 238 -1.28 -1.95 -4.91
CA SER A 238 -2.61 -1.35 -5.02
C SER A 238 -3.38 -1.47 -3.71
N THR A 239 -4.25 -2.47 -3.56
CA THR A 239 -5.19 -2.61 -2.42
C THR A 239 -4.50 -2.59 -1.06
N ARG A 240 -3.31 -3.18 -0.90
CA ARG A 240 -2.60 -3.16 0.38
C ARG A 240 -2.04 -1.79 0.72
N CYS A 241 -1.56 -1.07 -0.30
CA CYS A 241 -1.16 0.32 -0.12
C CYS A 241 -2.37 1.15 0.29
N GLU A 242 -3.53 0.98 -0.35
CA GLU A 242 -4.77 1.68 0.04
C GLU A 242 -5.17 1.37 1.50
N GLN A 243 -5.11 0.10 1.92
CA GLN A 243 -5.36 -0.31 3.32
C GLN A 243 -4.37 0.31 4.30
N LEU A 244 -3.09 0.35 3.95
CA LEU A 244 -2.05 0.98 4.75
C LEU A 244 -2.29 2.48 4.86
N LEU A 245 -2.62 3.16 3.77
CA LEU A 245 -2.89 4.60 3.77
C LEU A 245 -4.12 4.94 4.64
N ALA A 246 -5.16 4.11 4.58
CA ALA A 246 -6.33 4.24 5.44
C ALA A 246 -5.95 4.05 6.93
N ALA A 247 -5.19 3.00 7.26
CA ALA A 247 -4.74 2.75 8.63
C ALA A 247 -3.84 3.88 9.17
N ALA A 248 -2.89 4.37 8.36
CA ALA A 248 -2.00 5.46 8.72
C ALA A 248 -2.77 6.77 8.93
N SER A 249 -3.79 7.05 8.11
CA SER A 249 -4.66 8.22 8.31
C SER A 249 -5.37 8.17 9.67
N LEU A 250 -5.86 6.99 10.09
CA LEU A 250 -6.53 6.80 11.37
C LEU A 250 -5.59 6.98 12.57
N ARG A 251 -4.29 6.70 12.42
CA ARG A 251 -3.26 6.94 13.46
C ARG A 251 -3.09 8.43 13.78
N SER A 252 -3.22 9.29 12.78
CA SER A 252 -3.14 10.74 12.96
C SER A 252 -4.34 11.30 13.73
N PHE A 253 -5.49 10.63 13.69
CA PHE A 253 -6.70 11.03 14.38
C PHE A 253 -6.83 10.40 15.77
N HIS A 254 -7.59 11.04 16.65
CA HIS A 254 -7.98 10.43 17.91
C HIS A 254 -9.06 9.37 17.66
N LYS A 255 -9.09 8.31 18.47
CA LYS A 255 -10.07 7.23 18.32
C LYS A 255 -11.50 7.80 18.33
N GLY A 256 -12.29 7.46 17.31
CA GLY A 256 -13.69 7.89 17.19
C GLY A 256 -13.94 9.16 16.38
N VAL A 257 -12.90 9.77 15.78
CA VAL A 257 -13.06 10.93 14.88
C VAL A 257 -13.30 10.45 13.45
N ILE A 258 -14.35 10.99 12.81
CA ILE A 258 -14.64 10.78 11.38
C ILE A 258 -14.11 11.99 10.61
N LYS A 259 -13.17 11.76 9.70
CA LYS A 259 -12.75 12.78 8.74
C LYS A 259 -13.77 12.83 7.60
N ILE A 260 -14.44 13.96 7.44
CA ILE A 260 -15.29 14.23 6.29
C ILE A 260 -14.39 14.88 5.23
N GLU A 261 -14.12 14.16 4.14
CA GLU A 261 -13.54 14.76 2.95
C GLU A 261 -14.70 15.19 2.04
N GLU A 262 -14.71 16.46 1.64
CA GLU A 262 -15.64 16.95 0.64
C GLU A 262 -15.28 16.29 -0.69
N VAL A 263 -16.14 15.38 -1.14
CA VAL A 263 -16.05 14.84 -2.49
C VAL A 263 -16.47 15.96 -3.42
N GLY A 264 -15.52 16.49 -4.19
CA GLY A 264 -15.79 17.47 -5.25
C GLY A 264 -16.89 16.95 -6.21
N PRO A 265 -17.59 17.85 -6.93
CA PRO A 265 -18.79 17.48 -7.68
C PRO A 265 -18.49 16.32 -8.62
N ALA A 266 -19.26 15.24 -8.47
CA ALA A 266 -19.15 14.06 -9.31
C ALA A 266 -19.24 14.48 -10.78
N VAL A 267 -18.18 14.23 -11.55
CA VAL A 267 -18.22 14.41 -12.99
C VAL A 267 -19.29 13.47 -13.51
N ASN A 268 -20.35 14.04 -14.11
CA ASN A 268 -21.42 13.26 -14.73
C ASN A 268 -20.80 12.31 -15.75
N LEU A 269 -20.79 11.01 -15.44
CA LEU A 269 -20.59 9.97 -16.43
C LEU A 269 -21.66 10.17 -17.51
N PRO A 270 -21.32 10.20 -18.81
CA PRO A 270 -22.32 10.31 -19.86
C PRO A 270 -23.26 9.12 -19.73
N LYS A 271 -24.55 9.42 -19.56
CA LYS A 271 -25.62 8.42 -19.67
C LYS A 271 -25.47 7.79 -21.05
N LEU A 272 -25.25 6.47 -21.09
CA LEU A 272 -25.45 5.68 -22.29
C LEU A 272 -26.91 5.84 -22.69
N GLU A 273 -27.19 6.76 -23.61
CA GLU A 273 -28.46 6.85 -24.29
C GLU A 273 -28.61 5.59 -25.16
N GLY A 274 -29.38 4.63 -24.67
CA GLY A 274 -29.87 3.53 -25.48
C GLY A 274 -30.80 4.09 -26.54
N SER A 275 -30.34 4.09 -27.80
CA SER A 275 -31.19 4.39 -28.94
C SER A 275 -32.27 3.31 -29.06
N MET A 276 -33.49 3.70 -28.73
CA MET A 276 -34.68 2.91 -29.02
C MET A 276 -34.96 2.96 -30.52
N HIS A 277 -34.53 1.94 -31.27
CA HIS A 277 -35.17 1.62 -32.54
C HIS A 277 -36.50 0.93 -32.26
N LYS A 278 -37.60 1.67 -32.51
CA LYS A 278 -38.94 1.12 -32.65
C LYS A 278 -39.07 0.56 -34.07
N ASP A 279 -39.20 -0.75 -34.19
CA ASP A 279 -39.91 -1.36 -35.31
C ASP A 279 -41.02 -2.27 -34.77
N ALA A 280 -42.17 -2.12 -35.41
CA ALA A 280 -43.47 -2.56 -34.94
C ALA A 280 -43.82 -3.98 -35.40
N ALA A 281 -44.52 -4.69 -34.51
CA ALA A 281 -45.61 -5.64 -34.74
C ALA A 281 -45.42 -6.83 -35.70
N SER A 282 -45.51 -8.05 -35.16
CA SER A 282 -46.73 -8.89 -35.32
C SER A 282 -46.63 -10.21 -34.54
N SER A 283 -47.75 -10.56 -33.89
CA SER A 283 -48.25 -11.91 -33.49
C SER A 283 -47.31 -12.87 -32.74
N SER A 284 -47.68 -13.56 -31.68
CA SER A 284 -48.95 -13.83 -30.98
C SER A 284 -48.57 -14.65 -29.74
N SER A 285 -49.12 -14.30 -28.58
CA SER A 285 -49.06 -15.14 -27.38
C SER A 285 -49.89 -16.43 -27.57
N PRO A 286 -49.69 -17.44 -26.71
CA PRO A 286 -50.60 -17.47 -25.57
C PRO A 286 -49.92 -17.71 -24.23
N SER A 287 -50.49 -17.02 -23.25
CA SER A 287 -50.39 -17.21 -21.81
C SER A 287 -50.75 -18.62 -21.36
N CYS A 288 -50.22 -19.05 -20.21
CA CYS A 288 -51.04 -19.81 -19.28
C CYS A 288 -50.67 -19.48 -17.83
N SER A 289 -51.66 -18.95 -17.12
CA SER A 289 -51.65 -18.62 -15.71
C SER A 289 -52.33 -19.75 -14.90
N ALA A 290 -51.86 -19.88 -13.66
CA ALA A 290 -52.63 -20.22 -12.47
C ALA A 290 -53.03 -21.69 -12.15
N LEU A 291 -53.20 -21.87 -10.83
CA LEU A 291 -53.79 -22.97 -10.04
C LEU A 291 -52.88 -24.18 -9.74
N GLY A 292 -52.79 -24.71 -8.51
CA GLY A 292 -53.64 -24.51 -7.33
C GLY A 292 -53.11 -25.19 -6.05
N LYS A 293 -53.82 -24.93 -4.95
CA LYS A 293 -53.60 -25.34 -3.56
C LYS A 293 -53.80 -26.86 -3.29
N ARG A 294 -53.41 -27.28 -2.06
CA ARG A 294 -53.94 -28.38 -1.17
C ARG A 294 -53.30 -29.78 -1.35
N LYS A 295 -53.12 -30.67 -0.35
CA LYS A 295 -53.35 -30.73 1.12
C LYS A 295 -52.67 -32.01 1.70
N SER A 296 -52.25 -31.95 2.96
CA SER A 296 -52.32 -32.96 4.06
C SER A 296 -51.98 -34.45 3.89
N GLY A 297 -51.15 -34.94 4.84
CA GLY A 297 -51.26 -36.27 5.48
C GLY A 297 -50.13 -36.45 6.51
N ARG A 298 -50.37 -36.25 7.83
CA ARG A 298 -50.57 -37.29 8.87
C ARG A 298 -49.48 -38.39 8.84
N GLY A 299 -48.72 -38.67 9.88
CA GLY A 299 -48.76 -38.16 11.26
C GLY A 299 -47.78 -38.92 12.17
N SER A 300 -47.86 -38.60 13.47
CA SER A 300 -47.38 -39.35 14.65
C SER A 300 -45.85 -39.56 14.75
N ALA A 301 -45.18 -39.47 15.89
CA ALA A 301 -45.60 -39.41 17.29
C ALA A 301 -44.41 -38.94 18.15
N VAL A 302 -44.70 -38.23 19.26
CA VAL A 302 -44.24 -38.55 20.64
C VAL A 302 -42.72 -38.46 20.92
N THR A 303 -42.17 -37.76 21.91
CA THR A 303 -42.61 -36.87 23.01
C THR A 303 -41.32 -36.34 23.68
N ALA A 304 -41.39 -35.11 24.23
CA ALA A 304 -40.94 -34.66 25.58
C ALA A 304 -39.52 -35.05 26.09
N ASN A 305 -38.74 -34.24 26.81
CA ASN A 305 -38.87 -33.01 27.62
C ASN A 305 -37.45 -32.37 27.63
N ALA A 306 -37.20 -31.06 27.61
CA ALA A 306 -37.64 -29.95 28.45
C ALA A 306 -37.25 -30.04 29.95
N VAL A 307 -36.17 -29.33 30.28
CA VAL A 307 -36.04 -28.37 31.41
C VAL A 307 -35.59 -28.86 32.80
N ALA A 308 -34.58 -28.11 33.30
CA ALA A 308 -34.21 -27.74 34.67
C ALA A 308 -33.56 -28.78 35.62
N LYS A 309 -32.26 -28.61 35.85
CA LYS A 309 -31.74 -27.89 37.03
C LYS A 309 -30.35 -27.34 36.74
#